data_AF-L9VPM5-F1
#
_entry.id   AF-L9VPM5-F1
#
_cell.length_a   1.000
_cell.length_b   1.000
_cell.length_c   1.000
_cell.angle_alpha   90.00
_cell.angle_beta   90.00
_cell.angle_gamma   90.00
#
_symmetry.space_group_name_H-M   'P 1'
#
loop_
_entity.id
_entity.type
_entity.pdbx_description
1 polymer ?
#
loop_
_entity_poly.entity_id
_entity_poly.type
_entity_poly.pdbx_seq_one_letter_code
_entity_poly.pdbx_strand_id
1 'polypeptide(L)'
;MPEDNRFAGLSDAVEDDELDDADEESASDTGSSVPDDDSSANADSSTTVEYESTEADAEEGDGEQFEDESSANDSADRDADDPTAFPFDATKKKTVYVRPETLDGLEDARALVDAQLRTEHDVRDLTGREFYDAAFRLAAADTDGLIDEILEAREE
;
A
#
# COMPACT_ATOMS: atom_id res chain seq x y z
N MET A 1 -16.67 -26.70 33.42
CA MET A 1 -16.51 -25.76 32.29
C MET A 1 -17.49 -26.22 31.21
N PRO A 2 -18.22 -25.33 30.52
CA PRO A 2 -19.13 -25.74 29.45
C PRO A 2 -18.34 -26.34 28.29
N GLU A 3 -18.79 -27.48 27.75
CA GLU A 3 -18.13 -28.20 26.65
C GLU A 3 -18.66 -27.76 25.26
N ASP A 4 -19.55 -26.77 25.21
CA ASP A 4 -20.14 -26.23 23.97
C ASP A 4 -19.25 -25.16 23.31
N ASN A 5 -17.95 -25.42 23.21
CA ASN A 5 -17.07 -24.62 22.38
C ASN A 5 -17.32 -24.97 20.91
N ARG A 6 -18.15 -24.18 20.24
CA ARG A 6 -18.43 -24.26 18.79
C ARG A 6 -17.19 -24.21 17.89
N PHE A 7 -16.04 -23.83 18.43
CA PHE A 7 -14.75 -23.79 17.73
C PHE A 7 -14.00 -25.13 17.75
N ALA A 8 -14.41 -26.11 18.57
CA ALA A 8 -13.74 -27.41 18.67
C ALA A 8 -13.98 -28.33 17.46
N GLY A 9 -14.86 -27.96 16.52
CA GLY A 9 -15.13 -28.71 15.28
C GLY A 9 -14.54 -28.10 14.01
N LEU A 10 -13.81 -26.98 14.11
CA LEU A 10 -13.26 -26.27 12.94
C LEU A 10 -11.82 -26.69 12.58
N SER A 11 -11.11 -27.37 13.50
CA SER A 11 -9.76 -27.89 13.22
C SER A 11 -9.76 -29.20 12.44
N ASP A 12 -10.87 -29.96 12.43
CA ASP A 12 -10.99 -31.28 11.78
C ASP A 12 -11.35 -31.17 10.29
N ALA A 13 -11.77 -30.00 9.81
CA ALA A 13 -12.25 -29.80 8.44
C ALA A 13 -11.19 -29.24 7.47
N VAL A 14 -9.94 -29.01 7.94
CA VAL A 14 -8.86 -28.39 7.14
C VAL A 14 -7.73 -29.38 6.80
N GLU A 15 -7.77 -30.62 7.29
CA GLU A 15 -6.70 -31.60 7.11
C GLU A 15 -6.87 -32.56 5.90
N ASP A 16 -7.92 -32.42 5.08
CA ASP A 16 -8.26 -33.41 4.02
C ASP A 16 -8.39 -32.79 2.60
N ASP A 17 -7.53 -31.83 2.25
CA ASP A 17 -7.33 -31.39 0.85
C ASP A 17 -5.86 -31.66 0.46
N GLU A 18 -5.51 -32.95 0.45
CA GLU A 18 -4.26 -33.45 -0.13
C GLU A 18 -4.32 -33.31 -1.66
N LEU A 19 -3.34 -32.56 -2.16
CA LEU A 19 -3.09 -32.18 -3.55
C LEU A 19 -2.88 -33.41 -4.45
N ASP A 20 -3.71 -33.54 -5.48
CA ASP A 20 -3.52 -34.45 -6.61
C ASP A 20 -3.44 -33.61 -7.89
N ASP A 21 -2.23 -33.39 -8.41
CA ASP A 21 -2.01 -33.21 -9.84
C ASP A 21 -0.54 -33.42 -10.22
N ALA A 22 -0.35 -34.14 -11.32
CA ALA A 22 0.85 -34.84 -11.74
C ALA A 22 1.66 -34.09 -12.83
N ASP A 23 2.76 -34.73 -13.25
CA ASP A 23 3.56 -34.52 -14.48
C ASP A 23 4.58 -33.34 -14.45
N GLU A 24 5.83 -33.40 -14.95
CA GLU A 24 6.48 -34.24 -15.97
C GLU A 24 7.99 -34.48 -15.69
N GLU A 25 8.51 -35.48 -16.39
CA GLU A 25 9.86 -36.08 -16.45
C GLU A 25 11.00 -35.18 -17.01
N SER A 26 12.24 -35.68 -16.80
CA SER A 26 13.38 -35.70 -17.74
C SER A 26 14.55 -34.73 -17.51
N ALA A 27 15.67 -35.28 -17.02
CA ALA A 27 17.00 -34.98 -17.58
C ALA A 27 18.01 -36.10 -17.27
N SER A 28 18.48 -36.76 -18.33
CA SER A 28 19.58 -37.72 -18.33
C SER A 28 20.93 -37.05 -18.62
N ASP A 29 22.00 -37.71 -18.14
CA ASP A 29 23.25 -37.98 -18.88
C ASP A 29 24.44 -36.98 -18.79
N THR A 30 25.48 -37.47 -18.09
CA THR A 30 26.90 -37.55 -18.52
C THR A 30 27.82 -36.32 -18.55
N GLY A 31 28.86 -36.39 -17.70
CA GLY A 31 30.22 -36.64 -18.24
C GLY A 31 31.32 -35.58 -18.07
N SER A 32 32.19 -35.81 -17.07
CA SER A 32 33.66 -35.88 -17.16
C SER A 32 34.54 -34.68 -17.57
N SER A 33 35.60 -34.51 -16.75
CA SER A 33 37.02 -34.16 -17.06
C SER A 33 37.57 -32.74 -16.77
N VAL A 34 38.64 -32.75 -15.96
CA VAL A 34 39.69 -31.73 -15.66
C VAL A 34 40.91 -32.07 -16.57
N PRO A 35 41.99 -31.26 -16.83
CA PRO A 35 42.46 -30.04 -16.15
C PRO A 35 43.18 -28.93 -17.00
N ASP A 36 43.72 -27.91 -16.30
CA ASP A 36 44.84 -26.96 -16.59
C ASP A 36 44.89 -26.14 -17.90
N ASP A 37 44.97 -24.79 -17.83
CA ASP A 37 45.99 -23.97 -18.53
C ASP A 37 46.01 -22.47 -18.10
N ASP A 38 47.17 -21.87 -18.35
CA ASP A 38 47.86 -20.70 -17.81
C ASP A 38 47.43 -19.32 -18.41
N SER A 39 47.84 -18.24 -17.72
CA SER A 39 48.14 -16.88 -18.23
C SER A 39 47.05 -15.83 -18.56
N SER A 40 47.02 -14.81 -17.68
CA SER A 40 47.18 -13.37 -17.97
C SER A 40 46.39 -12.72 -19.13
N ALA A 41 45.40 -11.88 -18.79
CA ALA A 41 45.36 -10.47 -19.20
C ALA A 41 44.19 -9.71 -18.54
N ASN A 42 44.55 -8.57 -17.95
CA ASN A 42 43.65 -7.53 -17.46
C ASN A 42 42.79 -6.94 -18.58
N ALA A 43 41.46 -6.88 -18.37
CA ALA A 43 40.56 -5.75 -18.68
C ALA A 43 39.15 -6.24 -19.02
N ASP A 44 38.35 -6.55 -18.00
CA ASP A 44 36.89 -6.37 -18.05
C ASP A 44 36.35 -6.38 -16.62
N SER A 45 36.12 -5.19 -16.05
CA SER A 45 35.40 -5.08 -14.78
C SER A 45 33.92 -4.87 -15.11
N SER A 46 33.30 -5.91 -15.66
CA SER A 46 31.87 -6.12 -15.53
C SER A 46 31.57 -6.30 -14.04
N THR A 47 31.15 -5.23 -13.38
CA THR A 47 30.57 -5.32 -12.05
C THR A 47 29.22 -6.01 -12.21
N THR A 48 29.21 -7.34 -12.11
CA THR A 48 28.01 -8.10 -11.81
C THR A 48 27.59 -7.66 -10.41
N VAL A 49 26.53 -6.87 -10.34
CA VAL A 49 25.88 -6.53 -9.08
C VAL A 49 25.12 -7.78 -8.68
N GLU A 50 25.69 -8.54 -7.76
CA GLU A 50 24.96 -9.57 -7.04
C GLU A 50 23.90 -8.86 -6.20
N TYR A 51 22.64 -8.98 -6.62
CA TYR A 51 21.50 -8.69 -5.75
C TYR A 51 21.47 -9.78 -4.70
N GLU A 52 22.06 -9.49 -3.55
CA GLU A 52 21.72 -10.16 -2.31
C GLU A 52 20.24 -9.87 -2.07
N SER A 53 19.39 -10.83 -2.46
CA SER A 53 18.00 -10.88 -2.04
C SER A 53 17.99 -10.96 -0.52
N THR A 54 17.93 -9.80 0.13
CA THR A 54 17.49 -9.73 1.51
C THR A 54 16.03 -10.16 1.48
N GLU A 55 15.79 -11.41 1.86
CA GLU A 55 14.51 -11.81 2.43
C GLU A 55 14.27 -10.87 3.62
N ALA A 56 13.58 -9.77 3.33
CA ALA A 56 13.02 -8.89 4.32
C ALA A 56 11.91 -9.70 4.98
N ASP A 57 12.34 -10.45 5.98
CA ASP A 57 11.57 -10.89 7.12
C ASP A 57 10.57 -9.78 7.45
N ALA A 58 9.33 -10.01 7.03
CA ALA A 58 8.20 -9.20 7.40
C ALA A 58 7.93 -9.50 8.87
N GLU A 59 8.78 -8.95 9.74
CA GLU A 59 8.43 -8.67 11.12
C GLU A 59 7.15 -7.85 11.04
N GLU A 60 6.04 -8.52 11.36
CA GLU A 60 4.75 -7.92 11.63
C GLU A 60 5.02 -6.70 12.49
N GLY A 61 4.86 -5.53 11.86
CA GLY A 61 4.79 -4.28 12.59
C GLY A 61 3.68 -4.44 13.60
N ASP A 62 4.10 -4.65 14.84
CA ASP A 62 3.36 -4.54 16.09
C ASP A 62 2.46 -3.31 15.96
N GLY A 63 1.27 -3.57 15.41
CA GLY A 63 0.20 -2.62 15.38
C GLY A 63 -0.24 -2.54 16.80
N GLU A 64 0.40 -1.65 17.56
CA GLU A 64 -0.06 -1.27 18.89
C GLU A 64 -1.54 -0.96 18.73
N GLN A 65 -2.31 -1.94 19.18
CA GLN A 65 -3.73 -1.89 19.34
C GLN A 65 -3.92 -0.72 20.29
N PHE A 66 -4.27 0.44 19.74
CA PHE A 66 -4.84 1.50 20.54
C PHE A 66 -6.14 0.92 21.11
N GLU A 67 -5.99 0.29 22.26
CA GLU A 67 -7.06 0.02 23.20
C GLU A 67 -7.64 1.39 23.55
N ASP A 68 -8.58 1.86 22.74
CA ASP A 68 -9.51 2.94 23.09
C ASP A 68 -10.48 2.42 24.15
N GLU A 69 -9.94 1.98 25.27
CA GLU A 69 -10.65 1.53 26.47
C GLU A 69 -10.90 2.75 27.38
N SER A 70 -11.32 3.88 26.80
CA SER A 70 -11.73 5.09 27.53
C SER A 70 -12.50 6.08 26.65
N SER A 71 -13.64 5.67 26.10
CA SER A 71 -14.76 6.61 25.98
C SER A 71 -16.05 5.92 26.35
N ALA A 72 -16.23 5.85 27.66
CA ALA A 72 -17.54 5.93 28.28
C ALA A 72 -18.44 6.84 27.43
N ASN A 73 -19.67 6.38 27.22
CA ASN A 73 -20.82 7.11 26.77
C ASN A 73 -20.92 8.53 27.40
N ASP A 74 -20.13 9.47 26.87
CA ASP A 74 -20.13 10.90 27.19
C ASP A 74 -20.75 11.62 25.99
N SER A 75 -21.96 11.19 25.64
CA SER A 75 -22.97 12.09 25.06
C SER A 75 -23.60 12.93 26.17
N ALA A 76 -22.79 13.39 27.13
CA ALA A 76 -23.15 14.53 27.94
C ALA A 76 -22.98 15.75 27.04
N ASP A 77 -24.04 16.55 26.93
CA ASP A 77 -24.02 17.94 26.49
C ASP A 77 -22.65 18.59 26.68
N ARG A 78 -21.80 18.57 25.64
CA ARG A 78 -20.81 19.61 25.47
C ARG A 78 -21.62 20.79 25.01
N ASP A 79 -22.07 21.59 25.98
CA ASP A 79 -22.73 22.85 25.72
C ASP A 79 -21.89 23.59 24.68
N ALA A 80 -22.37 23.67 23.43
CA ALA A 80 -21.75 24.49 22.39
C ALA A 80 -21.69 25.98 22.80
N ASP A 81 -22.34 26.31 23.91
CA ASP A 81 -22.42 27.59 24.59
C ASP A 81 -21.46 27.73 25.79
N ASP A 82 -20.50 26.82 26.03
CA ASP A 82 -19.44 27.03 27.04
C ASP A 82 -18.55 28.24 26.64
N PRO A 83 -18.66 29.40 27.32
CA PRO A 83 -17.91 30.60 26.96
C PRO A 83 -16.42 30.52 27.31
N THR A 84 -15.99 29.44 27.97
CA THR A 84 -14.59 29.19 28.32
C THR A 84 -13.86 28.32 27.29
N ALA A 85 -14.61 27.65 26.41
CA ALA A 85 -14.07 26.89 25.28
C ALA A 85 -13.98 27.76 24.02
N PHE A 86 -12.95 27.52 23.20
CA PHE A 86 -12.90 28.13 21.86
C PHE A 86 -14.02 27.52 21.00
N PRO A 87 -14.84 28.33 20.33
CA PRO A 87 -15.85 27.81 19.42
C PRO A 87 -15.14 27.08 18.27
N PHE A 88 -15.53 25.84 18.00
CA PHE A 88 -15.05 25.10 16.84
C PHE A 88 -16.10 25.11 15.74
N ASP A 89 -15.65 25.26 14.50
CA ASP A 89 -16.52 25.10 13.35
C ASP A 89 -16.83 23.62 13.12
N ALA A 90 -18.10 23.33 12.82
CA ALA A 90 -18.53 21.99 12.48
C ALA A 90 -17.91 21.56 11.13
N THR A 91 -17.06 20.52 11.17
CA THR A 91 -16.48 19.93 9.95
C THR A 91 -17.51 19.04 9.27
N LYS A 92 -17.71 19.23 7.96
CA LYS A 92 -18.62 18.41 7.15
C LYS A 92 -17.84 17.32 6.42
N LYS A 93 -18.07 16.06 6.78
CA LYS A 93 -17.55 14.91 6.03
C LYS A 93 -18.39 14.70 4.78
N LYS A 94 -17.75 14.67 3.60
CA LYS A 94 -18.36 14.26 2.34
C LYS A 94 -17.57 13.08 1.81
N THR A 95 -18.23 11.98 1.48
CA THR A 95 -17.63 10.83 0.82
C THR A 95 -17.89 10.91 -0.68
N VAL A 96 -16.90 10.58 -1.49
CA VAL A 96 -16.99 10.54 -2.95
C VAL A 96 -16.68 9.12 -3.38
N TYR A 97 -17.54 8.52 -4.20
CA TYR A 97 -17.33 7.20 -4.76
C TYR A 97 -16.66 7.35 -6.13
N VAL A 98 -15.38 7.07 -6.17
CA VAL A 98 -14.59 7.06 -7.41
C VAL A 98 -14.41 5.60 -7.85
N ARG A 99 -14.22 5.37 -9.15
CA ARG A 99 -13.90 4.02 -9.63
C ARG A 99 -12.50 3.61 -9.12
N PRO A 100 -12.26 2.32 -8.80
CA PRO A 100 -10.96 1.86 -8.29
C PRO A 100 -9.79 2.24 -9.20
N GLU A 101 -9.95 2.07 -10.52
CA GLU A 101 -8.92 2.39 -11.51
C GLU A 101 -8.52 3.88 -11.49
N THR A 102 -9.47 4.78 -11.21
CA THR A 102 -9.20 6.21 -11.08
C THR A 102 -8.48 6.54 -9.77
N LEU A 103 -8.79 5.79 -8.70
CA LEU A 103 -8.13 5.96 -7.42
C LEU A 103 -6.66 5.51 -7.50
N ASP A 104 -6.40 4.35 -8.10
CA ASP A 104 -5.05 3.82 -8.28
C ASP A 104 -4.19 4.80 -9.08
N GLY A 105 -4.71 5.33 -10.19
CA GLY A 105 -4.01 6.35 -10.98
C GLY A 105 -3.72 7.64 -10.22
N LEU A 106 -4.61 8.05 -9.30
CA LEU A 106 -4.38 9.21 -8.44
C LEU A 106 -3.30 8.94 -7.38
N GLU A 107 -3.24 7.71 -6.84
CA GLU A 107 -2.20 7.29 -5.90
C GLU A 107 -0.82 7.23 -6.55
N ASP A 108 -0.73 6.70 -7.77
CA ASP A 108 0.50 6.73 -8.58
C ASP A 108 0.94 8.17 -8.87
N ALA A 109 0.01 9.05 -9.27
CA ALA A 109 0.29 10.46 -9.49
C ALA A 109 0.79 11.15 -8.20
N ARG A 110 0.24 10.80 -7.04
CA ARG A 110 0.71 11.30 -5.75
C ARG A 110 2.15 10.87 -5.48
N ALA A 111 2.50 9.61 -5.72
CA ALA A 111 3.85 9.11 -5.52
C ALA A 111 4.86 9.84 -6.44
N LEU A 112 4.48 10.10 -7.70
CA LEU A 112 5.29 10.88 -8.62
C LEU A 112 5.49 12.33 -8.15
N VAL A 113 4.43 12.98 -7.69
CA VAL A 113 4.51 14.35 -7.14
C VAL A 113 5.39 14.40 -5.89
N ASP A 114 5.26 13.44 -4.98
CA ASP A 114 6.12 13.35 -3.78
C ASP A 114 7.60 13.17 -4.16
N ALA A 115 7.89 12.27 -5.11
CA ALA A 115 9.23 12.08 -5.63
C ALA A 115 9.80 13.36 -6.29
N GLN A 116 8.98 14.08 -7.04
CA GLN A 116 9.38 15.34 -7.67
C GLN A 116 9.62 16.44 -6.64
N LEU A 117 8.73 16.58 -5.64
CA LEU A 117 8.89 17.53 -4.54
C LEU A 117 10.17 17.28 -3.74
N ARG A 118 10.53 16.01 -3.52
CA ARG A 118 11.76 15.65 -2.83
C ARG A 118 13.02 15.92 -3.65
N THR A 119 12.97 15.70 -4.97
CA THR A 119 14.15 15.85 -5.83
C THR A 119 14.38 17.29 -6.30
N GLU A 120 13.32 18.03 -6.61
CA GLU A 120 13.40 19.38 -7.20
C GLU A 120 13.21 20.50 -6.18
N HIS A 121 12.45 20.25 -5.12
CA HIS A 121 12.02 21.28 -4.17
C HIS A 121 12.51 21.05 -2.73
N ASP A 122 13.21 19.94 -2.45
CA ASP A 122 13.64 19.48 -1.11
C ASP A 122 12.48 19.50 -0.07
N VAL A 123 11.26 19.31 -0.56
CA VAL A 123 10.08 19.14 0.29
C VAL A 123 9.92 17.64 0.58
N ARG A 124 9.77 17.30 1.85
CA ARG A 124 9.59 15.93 2.33
C ARG A 124 8.26 15.82 3.07
N ASP A 125 7.82 14.58 3.27
CA ASP A 125 6.67 14.23 4.09
C ASP A 125 5.35 14.86 3.59
N LEU A 126 5.05 14.75 2.29
CA LEU A 126 3.82 15.27 1.70
C LEU A 126 2.58 14.61 2.34
N THR A 127 1.81 15.41 3.09
CA THR A 127 0.59 14.90 3.71
C THR A 127 -0.49 14.67 2.65
N GLY A 128 -1.31 13.63 2.84
CA GLY A 128 -2.44 13.37 1.95
C GLY A 128 -3.38 14.57 1.87
N ARG A 129 -3.58 15.29 2.98
CA ARG A 129 -4.44 16.48 3.03
C ARG A 129 -3.94 17.58 2.09
N GLU A 130 -2.65 17.88 2.09
CA GLU A 130 -2.09 18.93 1.24
C GLU A 130 -2.19 18.58 -0.24
N PHE A 131 -1.90 17.31 -0.58
CA PHE A 131 -2.05 16.82 -1.95
C PHE A 131 -3.50 16.94 -2.45
N TYR A 132 -4.47 16.41 -1.71
CA TYR A 132 -5.88 16.45 -2.12
C TYR A 132 -6.43 17.87 -2.17
N ASP A 133 -6.07 18.72 -1.21
CA ASP A 133 -6.46 20.13 -1.19
C ASP A 133 -5.89 20.90 -2.40
N ALA A 134 -4.62 20.66 -2.76
CA ALA A 134 -4.03 21.22 -3.98
C ALA A 134 -4.71 20.70 -5.26
N ALA A 135 -4.95 19.38 -5.34
CA ALA A 135 -5.63 18.77 -6.48
C ALA A 135 -7.04 19.32 -6.68
N PHE A 136 -7.84 19.46 -5.61
CA PHE A 136 -9.18 20.04 -5.70
C PHE A 136 -9.15 21.53 -6.04
N ARG A 137 -8.16 22.30 -5.55
CA ARG A 137 -8.00 23.70 -5.97
C ARG A 137 -7.64 23.81 -7.45
N LEU A 138 -6.78 22.93 -7.96
CA LEU A 138 -6.40 22.89 -9.37
C LEU A 138 -7.61 22.58 -10.25
N ALA A 139 -8.37 21.53 -9.91
CA ALA A 139 -9.60 21.17 -10.64
C ALA A 139 -10.68 22.27 -10.57
N ALA A 140 -10.75 23.03 -9.48
CA ALA A 140 -11.67 24.16 -9.37
C ALA A 140 -11.20 25.40 -10.16
N ALA A 141 -9.90 25.54 -10.41
CA ALA A 141 -9.33 26.65 -11.16
C ALA A 141 -9.40 26.43 -12.67
N ASP A 142 -9.31 25.19 -13.13
CA ASP A 142 -9.42 24.80 -14.54
C ASP A 142 -10.71 23.99 -14.79
N THR A 143 -11.82 24.71 -14.93
CA THR A 143 -13.12 24.09 -15.21
C THR A 143 -13.23 23.55 -16.63
N ASP A 144 -12.45 24.10 -17.58
CA ASP A 144 -12.51 23.67 -18.97
C ASP A 144 -11.87 22.29 -19.12
N GLY A 145 -10.68 22.09 -18.56
CA GLY A 145 -10.05 20.77 -18.51
C GLY A 145 -10.90 19.73 -17.77
N LEU A 146 -11.59 20.13 -16.70
CA LEU A 146 -12.52 19.22 -16.00
C LEU A 146 -13.74 18.85 -16.86
N ILE A 147 -14.26 19.77 -17.68
CA ILE A 147 -15.37 19.48 -18.61
C ILE A 147 -14.91 18.49 -19.67
N ASP A 148 -13.72 18.68 -20.23
CA ASP A 148 -13.17 17.79 -21.25
C ASP A 148 -13.03 16.36 -20.72
N GLU A 149 -12.47 16.19 -19.52
CA GLU A 149 -12.35 14.88 -18.85
C GLU A 149 -13.72 14.21 -18.60
N ILE A 150 -14.73 14.99 -18.20
CA ILE A 150 -16.09 14.47 -17.97
C ILE A 150 -16.74 14.02 -19.28
N LEU A 151 -16.51 14.73 -20.38
CA LEU A 151 -17.06 14.36 -21.69
C LEU A 151 -16.38 13.11 -22.22
N GLU A 152 -15.06 13.01 -22.10
CA GLU A 152 -14.29 11.81 -22.47
C GLU A 152 -14.78 10.58 -21.69
N ALA A 153 -14.91 10.67 -20.37
CA ALA A 153 -15.41 9.58 -19.53
C ALA A 153 -16.87 9.18 -19.79
N ARG A 154 -17.64 9.99 -20.53
CA ARG A 154 -19.02 9.66 -20.95
C ARG A 154 -19.09 8.97 -22.31
N GLU A 155 -18.06 9.12 -23.13
CA GLU A 155 -17.98 8.51 -24.46
C GLU A 155 -17.39 7.09 -24.40
N GLU A 156 -16.77 6.73 -23.28
CA GLU A 156 -16.33 5.37 -22.91
C GLU A 156 -17.49 4.46 -22.45
#